data_AF-A0A835LU90-F1
#
_entry.id   AF-A0A835LU90-F1
#
_cell.length_a   1.000
_cell.length_b   1.000
_cell.length_c   1.000
_cell.angle_alpha   90.00
_cell.angle_beta   90.00
_cell.angle_gamma   90.00
#
_symmetry.space_group_name_H-M   'P 1'
#
loop_
_entity.id
_entity.type
_entity.pdbx_description
1 polymer ?
#
loop_
_entity_poly.entity_id
_entity_poly.type
_entity_poly.pdbx_seq_one_letter_code
_entity_poly.pdbx_strand_id
1 'polypeptide(L)'
;MATRLRCSLHLGRWREVSINVPCLTKVVQSNVLVNGRYHWAAYTVVNCVIVSFDVATEEFNTIQLPTNFNKRNNLNIIDGLMVLGDCLSMIVDRARGYGF
;
A
#
# COMPACT_ATOMS: atom_id res chain seq x y z
N MET A 1 2.08 -15.92 4.81
CA MET A 1 3.37 -15.39 4.33
C MET A 1 3.56 -14.02 4.94
N ALA A 2 4.70 -13.77 5.59
CA ALA A 2 5.07 -12.43 6.06
C ALA A 2 5.76 -11.68 4.92
N THR A 3 5.34 -10.44 4.65
CA THR A 3 6.02 -9.60 3.66
C THR A 3 7.28 -9.00 4.27
N ARG A 4 8.33 -8.83 3.46
CA ARG A 4 9.64 -8.30 3.88
C ARG A 4 9.98 -7.12 2.98
N LEU A 5 10.32 -5.98 3.59
CA LEU A 5 10.92 -4.85 2.88
C LEU A 5 12.44 -5.00 2.89
N ARG A 6 13.10 -4.60 1.79
CA ARG A 6 14.55 -4.47 1.73
C ARG A 6 14.90 -3.02 1.43
N CYS A 7 15.64 -2.39 2.33
CA CYS A 7 16.07 -1.01 2.19
C CYS A 7 17.55 -0.98 1.80
N SER A 8 17.88 -0.26 0.72
CA SER A 8 19.27 -0.05 0.32
C SER A 8 19.93 0.97 1.24
N LEU A 9 21.12 0.65 1.71
CA LEU A 9 22.00 1.54 2.46
C LEU A 9 23.05 2.10 1.49
N HIS A 10 23.50 3.33 1.76
CA HIS A 10 24.49 4.04 0.93
C HIS A 10 25.83 3.27 0.72
N LEU A 11 26.06 2.21 1.48
CA LEU A 11 27.26 1.36 1.43
C LEU A 11 27.06 0.08 0.59
N GLY A 12 26.05 0.02 -0.28
CA GLY A 12 25.76 -1.17 -1.10
C GLY A 12 25.24 -2.37 -0.31
N ARG A 13 24.80 -2.14 0.94
CA ARG A 13 24.22 -3.18 1.80
C ARG A 13 22.71 -3.01 1.83
N TRP A 14 21.98 -4.10 2.03
CA TRP A 14 20.54 -4.07 2.18
C TRP A 14 20.17 -4.49 3.60
N ARG A 15 19.27 -3.74 4.23
CA ARG A 15 18.65 -4.11 5.50
C ARG A 15 17.26 -4.68 5.24
N GLU A 16 16.96 -5.81 5.86
CA GLU A 16 15.62 -6.38 5.84
C GLU A 16 14.78 -5.79 6.98
N VAL A 17 13.57 -5.36 6.67
CA VAL A 17 12.58 -4.90 7.64
C VAL A 17 11.37 -5.83 7.54
N SER A 18 11.06 -6.50 8.65
CA SER A 18 9.92 -7.41 8.75
C SER A 18 8.62 -6.61 8.76
N ILE A 19 7.72 -6.88 7.81
CA ILE A 19 6.38 -6.33 7.86
C ILE A 19 5.54 -7.22 8.78
N ASN A 20 5.13 -6.67 9.92
CA ASN A 20 4.30 -7.39 10.89
C ASN A 20 2.81 -7.47 10.48
N VAL A 21 2.44 -6.82 9.38
CA VAL A 21 1.11 -6.92 8.79
C VAL A 21 1.06 -8.12 7.83
N PRO A 22 0.19 -9.12 8.04
CA PRO A 22 0.03 -10.25 7.14
C PRO A 22 -0.74 -9.82 5.88
N CYS A 23 -0.05 -9.10 5.01
CA CYS A 23 -0.56 -8.64 3.73
C CYS A 23 0.37 -9.11 2.62
N LEU A 24 -0.18 -9.28 1.42
CA LEU A 24 0.59 -9.44 0.19
C LEU A 24 0.46 -8.13 -0.61
N THR A 25 1.59 -7.65 -1.12
CA THR A 25 1.64 -6.48 -1.99
C THR A 25 1.64 -6.92 -3.45
N LYS A 26 0.97 -6.16 -4.32
CA LYS A 26 1.03 -6.40 -5.77
C LYS A 26 2.26 -5.64 -6.30
N VAL A 27 3.15 -6.34 -6.98
CA VAL A 27 4.46 -5.84 -7.47
C VAL A 27 4.38 -4.60 -8.36
N VAL A 28 3.19 -4.24 -8.87
CA VAL A 28 2.99 -3.31 -9.99
C VAL A 28 2.33 -1.97 -9.58
N GLN A 29 1.94 -1.78 -8.32
CA GLN A 29 1.25 -0.54 -7.92
C GLN A 29 2.25 0.57 -7.50
N SER A 30 1.96 1.80 -7.91
CA SER A 30 2.72 2.99 -7.52
C SER A 30 2.64 3.23 -6.02
N ASN A 31 3.81 3.34 -5.38
CA ASN A 31 3.95 3.69 -3.96
C ASN A 31 4.15 5.20 -3.83
N VAL A 32 3.63 5.81 -2.77
CA VAL A 32 3.76 7.26 -2.54
C VAL A 32 4.29 7.58 -1.15
N LEU A 33 5.18 8.57 -1.07
CA LEU A 33 5.66 9.14 0.18
C LEU A 33 4.86 10.41 0.47
N VAL A 34 4.10 10.42 1.56
CA VAL A 34 3.36 11.60 2.02
C VAL A 34 3.36 11.61 3.55
N ASN A 35 3.55 12.78 4.16
CA ASN A 35 3.64 12.94 5.62
C ASN A 35 4.68 12.01 6.28
N GLY A 36 5.84 11.82 5.64
CA GLY A 36 6.92 10.98 6.17
C GLY A 36 6.68 9.47 6.09
N ARG A 37 5.59 9.04 5.43
CA ARG A 37 5.17 7.64 5.37
C ARG A 37 5.09 7.14 3.93
N TYR A 38 5.66 5.98 3.67
CA TYR A 38 5.46 5.27 2.41
C TYR A 38 4.12 4.55 2.44
N HIS A 39 3.30 4.75 1.41
CA HIS A 39 1.99 4.12 1.27
C HIS A 39 1.96 3.26 0.02
N TRP A 40 1.36 2.08 0.15
CA TRP A 40 1.08 1.19 -0.97
C TRP A 40 -0.22 0.43 -0.74
N ALA A 41 -0.90 0.08 -1.83
CA ALA A 41 -2.06 -0.79 -1.77
C ALA A 41 -1.61 -2.26 -1.62
N ALA A 42 -2.33 -3.00 -0.78
CA ALA A 42 -2.06 -4.39 -0.46
C ALA A 42 -3.37 -5.14 -0.21
N TYR A 43 -3.29 -6.47 -0.20
CA TYR A 43 -4.42 -7.32 0.20
C TYR A 43 -4.05 -8.15 1.42
N THR A 44 -4.98 -8.22 2.36
CA THR A 44 -4.97 -9.20 3.44
C THR A 44 -5.71 -10.47 2.98
N VAL A 45 -5.89 -11.42 3.90
CA VAL A 45 -6.67 -12.64 3.63
C VAL A 45 -8.11 -12.32 3.21
N VAL A 46 -8.67 -11.24 3.74
CA VAL A 46 -10.09 -10.89 3.63
C VAL A 46 -10.34 -9.65 2.78
N ASN A 47 -9.41 -8.69 2.78
CA ASN A 47 -9.70 -7.32 2.40
C ASN A 47 -8.61 -6.67 1.55
N CYS A 48 -8.95 -5.57 0.89
CA CYS A 48 -7.97 -4.65 0.31
C CYS A 48 -7.71 -3.50 1.30
N VAL A 49 -6.44 -3.16 1.50
CA VAL A 49 -6.01 -2.14 2.46
C VAL A 49 -4.91 -1.27 1.85
N ILE A 50 -4.70 -0.09 2.42
CA ILE A 50 -3.45 0.64 2.24
C ILE A 50 -2.55 0.33 3.42
N VAL A 51 -1.30 -0.06 3.16
CA VAL A 51 -0.29 -0.19 4.19
C VAL A 51 0.55 1.07 4.15
N SER A 52 0.83 1.63 5.33
CA SER A 52 1.76 2.73 5.49
C SER A 52 2.95 2.29 6.32
N PHE A 53 4.16 2.70 5.93
CA PHE A 53 5.39 2.52 6.69
C PHE A 53 5.94 3.88 7.09
N ASP A 54 6.07 4.11 8.38
CA ASP A 54 6.70 5.30 8.94
C ASP A 54 8.22 5.16 8.89
N VAL A 55 8.87 6.04 8.14
CA VAL A 55 10.32 5.96 7.93
C VAL A 55 11.11 6.36 9.18
N ALA A 56 10.52 7.19 10.05
CA ALA A 56 11.18 7.67 11.26
C ALA A 56 11.09 6.64 12.39
N THR A 57 9.93 6.02 12.58
CA THR A 57 9.71 5.04 13.67
C THR A 57 9.87 3.59 13.23
N GLU A 58 9.96 3.33 11.92
CA GLU A 58 9.96 1.99 11.33
C GLU A 58 8.69 1.17 11.63
N GLU A 59 7.57 1.86 11.88
CA GLU A 59 6.29 1.24 12.20
C GLU A 59 5.39 1.07 10.98
N PHE A 60 4.65 -0.03 10.96
CA PHE A 60 3.65 -0.31 9.93
C PHE A 60 2.26 -0.03 10.48
N ASN A 61 1.44 0.62 9.66
CA ASN A 61 0.02 0.80 9.92
C ASN A 61 -0.81 0.33 8.72
N THR A 62 -2.07 -0.01 9.01
CA THR A 62 -3.04 -0.41 8.00
C THR A 62 -4.17 0.59 7.97
N ILE A 63 -4.42 1.17 6.80
CA ILE A 63 -5.52 2.09 6.53
C ILE A 63 -6.59 1.31 5.78
N GLN A 64 -7.78 1.26 6.37
CA GLN A 64 -8.93 0.61 5.74
C GLN A 64 -9.40 1.41 4.53
N LEU A 65 -9.70 0.71 3.45
CA LEU A 65 -10.34 1.32 2.30
C LEU A 65 -11.82 1.58 2.58
N PRO A 66 -12.45 2.55 1.90
CA PRO A 66 -13.91 2.69 1.90
C PRO A 66 -14.60 1.36 1.55
N THR A 67 -15.79 1.12 2.10
CA THR A 67 -16.47 -0.20 2.07
C THR A 67 -16.64 -0.77 0.66
N ASN A 68 -16.87 0.08 -0.33
CA ASN A 68 -17.00 -0.28 -1.74
C ASN A 68 -15.68 -0.79 -2.37
N PHE A 69 -14.53 -0.46 -1.78
CA PHE A 69 -13.19 -0.89 -2.22
C PHE A 69 -12.58 -1.98 -1.32
N ASN A 70 -13.20 -2.31 -0.19
CA ASN A 70 -12.63 -3.20 0.84
C ASN A 70 -12.73 -4.71 0.53
N LYS A 71 -13.21 -5.13 -0.66
CA LYS A 71 -13.28 -6.55 -1.02
C LYS A 71 -11.96 -7.01 -1.63
N ARG A 72 -11.43 -8.16 -1.21
CA ARG A 72 -10.14 -8.73 -1.70
C ARG A 72 -9.91 -8.68 -3.22
N ASN A 73 -10.96 -8.84 -4.04
CA ASN A 73 -10.84 -8.83 -5.50
C ASN A 73 -10.72 -7.42 -6.11
N ASN A 74 -10.86 -6.37 -5.29
CA ASN A 74 -10.92 -4.97 -5.74
C ASN A 74 -9.54 -4.33 -5.93
N LEU A 75 -8.43 -5.00 -5.61
CA LEU A 75 -7.10 -4.47 -5.97
C LEU A 75 -6.90 -4.31 -7.48
N ASN A 76 -7.68 -5.03 -8.30
CA ASN A 76 -7.67 -4.84 -9.75
C ASN A 76 -8.38 -3.56 -10.20
N ILE A 77 -9.03 -2.86 -9.27
CA ILE A 77 -9.70 -1.58 -9.50
C ILE A 77 -8.78 -0.43 -9.04
N ILE A 78 -7.81 -0.68 -8.16
CA ILE A 78 -6.85 0.34 -7.73
C ILE A 78 -5.67 0.33 -8.70
N ASP A 79 -5.55 1.37 -9.52
CA ASP A 79 -4.42 1.50 -10.45
C ASP A 79 -3.16 2.02 -9.76
N GLY A 80 -3.34 2.86 -8.74
CA GLY A 80 -2.22 3.40 -7.99
C GLY A 80 -2.64 4.36 -6.89
N LEU A 81 -1.63 4.82 -6.15
CA LEU A 81 -1.75 5.91 -5.19
C LEU A 81 -1.02 7.13 -5.74
N MET A 82 -1.51 8.32 -5.39
CA MET A 82 -0.88 9.60 -5.73
C MET A 82 -1.04 10.60 -4.57
N VAL A 83 -0.34 11.72 -4.65
CA VAL A 83 -0.55 12.87 -3.76
C VAL A 83 -1.28 13.96 -4.55
N LEU A 84 -2.41 14.44 -4.02
CA LEU A 84 -3.18 15.54 -4.59
C LEU A 84 -3.45 16.56 -3.48
N GLY A 85 -2.89 17.77 -3.60
CA GLY A 85 -3.05 18.82 -2.59
C GLY A 85 -2.65 18.34 -1.18
N ASP A 86 -1.46 17.73 -1.08
CA ASP A 86 -0.91 17.13 0.16
C ASP A 86 -1.72 15.98 0.76
N CYS A 87 -2.78 15.54 0.08
CA CYS A 87 -3.62 14.43 0.52
C CYS A 87 -3.25 13.14 -0.23
N LEU A 88 -3.18 12.04 0.51
CA LEU A 88 -3.13 10.70 -0.07
C LEU A 88 -4.39 10.45 -0.88
N SER A 89 -4.22 10.16 -2.17
CA SER A 89 -5.30 9.96 -3.12
C SER A 89 -5.14 8.63 -3.86
N MET A 90 -6.26 8.06 -4.28
CA MET A 90 -6.32 6.76 -4.93
C MET A 90 -6.83 6.90 -6.36
N ILE A 91 -6.13 6.27 -7.30
CA ILE A 91 -6.53 6.18 -8.70
C ILE A 91 -7.29 4.87 -8.87
N VAL A 92 -8.50 4.95 -9.42
CA VAL A 92 -9.44 3.84 -9.53
C VAL A 92 -9.84 3.63 -10.99
N ASP A 93 -9.55 2.46 -11.55
CA ASP A 93 -10.00 2.08 -12.90
C ASP A 93 -11.51 1.78 -12.89
N ARG A 94 -12.26 2.55 -13.68
CA ARG A 94 -13.71 2.34 -13.86
C ARG A 94 -14.04 1.34 -14.97
N ALA A 95 -13.06 0.88 -15.75
CA ALA A 95 -13.29 0.06 -16.94
C ALA A 95 -13.85 -1.35 -16.65
N ARG A 96 -13.93 -1.77 -15.37
CA ARG A 96 -14.47 -3.09 -14.97
C ARG A 96 -15.90 -3.09 -14.40
N GLY A 97 -16.67 -2.02 -14.60
CA GLY A 97 -18.14 -2.10 -14.50
C GLY A 97 -18.74 -2.28 -13.10
N TYR A 98 -18.12 -1.73 -12.06
CA TYR A 98 -18.79 -1.58 -10.76
C TYR A 98 -19.31 -0.15 -10.65
N GLY A 99 -20.60 0.03 -10.97
CA GLY A 99 -21.35 1.26 -10.73
C GLY A 99 -21.47 1.54 -9.23
N PHE A 100 -21.36 2.82 -8.88
CA PHE A 100 -21.64 3.33 -7.53
C PHE A 100 -23.14 3.38 -7.28
#